data_AF-A0A7S1YGM9-F1
#
_entry.id   AF-A0A7S1YGM9-F1
#
_cell.length_a   1.000
_cell.length_b   1.000
_cell.length_c   1.000
_cell.angle_alpha   90.00
_cell.angle_beta   90.00
_cell.angle_gamma   90.00
#
_symmetry.space_group_name_H-M   'P 1'
#
loop_
_entity.id
_entity.type
_entity.pdbx_description
1 polymer ?
#
loop_
_entity_poly.entity_id
_entity_poly.type
_entity_poly.pdbx_seq_one_letter_code
_entity_poly.pdbx_strand_id
1 'polypeptide(L)'
;LASSIEGSTSLRAFKLCKNTVFGAEDTGNPIDIGRGNLTISCGDFGSRDDNCLISGGQAHFRVSAESGEVRFEGLKFAASTFTSIIAAGDATSTAWFRDCEWTSNGGETVLTIYNEGADYDMLEESDLSSLPTLENPSMSVVLESCEVTANGPAHSTILNVGGRLDIRETLIQNNGPSLFGAVAAIGEAVVDFTDTCFADNDSEHPGVVYLGKDAMLATDKDSFGAQNSVSNSTCDAIFRAEDEDCFDDGCGSCKDFDSSACGLQSYVAAPTITPSLIPSIAPSLDASHTPSPPPPNGTDDNKFFEPIFIVGLVLSVLLFCCAVVAFYYYRTKVVNDDQAGRINAKRGGQSNGTNSSDADEFDLEGGDEETRPLEEIVGVENFRDEVPPQEE
;
A
#
# COMPACT_ATOMS: atom_id res chain seq x y z
N LEU A 1 15.27 -18.27 -6.19
CA LEU A 1 14.89 -17.19 -7.13
C LEU A 1 15.87 -16.01 -7.03
N ALA A 2 16.07 -15.43 -5.85
CA ALA A 2 16.92 -14.24 -5.64
C ALA A 2 18.31 -14.29 -6.32
N SER A 3 19.07 -15.39 -6.15
CA SER A 3 20.42 -15.51 -6.73
C SER A 3 20.49 -15.58 -8.27
N SER A 4 19.33 -15.64 -8.96
CA SER A 4 19.26 -15.83 -10.41
C SER A 4 18.80 -14.58 -11.16
N ILE A 5 18.57 -13.44 -10.49
CA ILE A 5 17.95 -12.25 -11.10
C ILE A 5 18.96 -11.17 -11.53
N GLU A 6 20.23 -11.27 -11.14
CA GLU A 6 21.24 -10.27 -11.52
C GLU A 6 21.79 -10.47 -12.96
N GLY A 7 21.89 -9.40 -13.76
CA GLY A 7 22.91 -9.26 -14.81
C GLY A 7 22.63 -9.65 -16.28
N SER A 8 21.38 -9.77 -16.78
CA SER A 8 21.14 -9.95 -18.22
C SER A 8 20.02 -9.05 -18.72
N THR A 9 20.22 -8.46 -19.89
CA THR A 9 19.24 -7.64 -20.63
C THR A 9 18.27 -8.47 -21.47
N SER A 10 18.44 -9.80 -21.56
CA SER A 10 17.51 -10.70 -22.23
C SER A 10 16.25 -10.92 -21.40
N LEU A 11 15.06 -10.95 -22.03
CA LEU A 11 13.80 -11.36 -21.40
C LEU A 11 14.01 -12.67 -20.62
N ARG A 12 13.81 -12.63 -19.31
CA ARG A 12 13.88 -13.82 -18.44
C ARG A 12 12.47 -14.28 -18.12
N ALA A 13 12.21 -15.57 -18.28
CA ALA A 13 10.95 -16.19 -17.88
C ALA A 13 11.23 -17.25 -16.81
N PHE A 14 10.61 -17.10 -15.64
CA PHE A 14 10.62 -18.09 -14.57
C PHE A 14 9.24 -18.70 -14.46
N LYS A 15 9.19 -20.02 -14.68
CA LYS A 15 7.96 -20.80 -14.55
C LYS A 15 8.00 -21.59 -13.25
N LEU A 16 7.04 -21.33 -12.36
CA LEU A 16 6.83 -22.12 -11.16
C LEU A 16 6.03 -23.37 -11.52
N CYS A 17 6.38 -24.51 -10.92
CA CYS A 17 5.54 -25.70 -11.06
C CYS A 17 4.18 -25.47 -10.37
N LYS A 18 3.12 -26.11 -10.88
CA LYS A 18 1.81 -26.07 -10.23
C LYS A 18 1.90 -26.48 -8.76
N ASN A 19 1.11 -25.86 -7.89
CA ASN A 19 1.09 -26.08 -6.44
C ASN A 19 2.41 -25.77 -5.73
N THR A 20 3.30 -24.98 -6.34
CA THR A 20 4.52 -24.51 -5.66
C THR A 20 4.12 -23.59 -4.53
N VAL A 21 4.66 -23.82 -3.33
CA VAL A 21 4.58 -22.88 -2.21
C VAL A 21 5.97 -22.34 -1.96
N PHE A 22 6.11 -21.03 -2.02
CA PHE A 22 7.33 -20.30 -1.71
C PHE A 22 7.11 -19.48 -0.45
N GLY A 23 7.81 -19.83 0.62
CA GLY A 23 7.82 -19.03 1.85
C GLY A 23 8.86 -17.92 1.75
N ALA A 24 8.44 -16.66 1.84
CA ALA A 24 9.34 -15.56 2.15
C ALA A 24 9.68 -15.63 3.65
N GLU A 25 10.95 -15.43 4.00
CA GLU A 25 11.39 -15.48 5.39
C GLU A 25 10.89 -14.24 6.14
N ASP A 26 10.40 -14.41 7.38
CA ASP A 26 9.79 -13.33 8.19
C ASP A 26 10.70 -12.12 8.42
N THR A 27 12.02 -12.29 8.33
CA THR A 27 13.03 -11.23 8.46
C THR A 27 13.84 -11.03 7.17
N GLY A 28 13.43 -11.66 6.07
CA GLY A 28 14.14 -11.61 4.81
C GLY A 28 13.80 -10.37 4.01
N ASN A 29 14.81 -9.82 3.33
CA ASN A 29 14.58 -8.84 2.26
C ASN A 29 13.65 -9.46 1.20
N PRO A 30 12.79 -8.65 0.54
CA PRO A 30 11.99 -9.12 -0.57
C PRO A 30 12.86 -9.68 -1.70
N ILE A 31 12.23 -10.38 -2.64
CA ILE A 31 12.89 -10.73 -3.89
C ILE A 31 13.01 -9.45 -4.73
N ASP A 32 14.24 -8.90 -4.79
CA ASP A 32 14.55 -7.72 -5.58
C ASP A 32 14.64 -8.05 -7.07
N ILE A 33 13.89 -7.30 -7.88
CA ILE A 33 13.89 -7.32 -9.34
C ILE A 33 14.49 -5.99 -9.80
N GLY A 34 15.82 -5.96 -9.80
CA GLY A 34 16.57 -4.73 -10.03
C GLY A 34 16.69 -4.31 -11.49
N ARG A 35 16.74 -5.25 -12.46
CA ARG A 35 17.06 -4.92 -13.87
C ARG A 35 16.37 -5.80 -14.90
N GLY A 36 16.04 -5.18 -16.04
CA GLY A 36 15.60 -5.86 -17.27
C GLY A 36 14.14 -6.31 -17.25
N ASN A 37 13.78 -7.13 -18.24
CA ASN A 37 12.43 -7.66 -18.39
C ASN A 37 12.34 -9.05 -17.74
N LEU A 38 11.29 -9.27 -16.96
CA LEU A 38 11.09 -10.48 -16.18
C LEU A 38 9.65 -10.94 -16.23
N THR A 39 9.40 -12.22 -16.48
CA THR A 39 8.09 -12.83 -16.30
C THR A 39 8.20 -13.96 -15.28
N ILE A 40 7.34 -13.94 -14.26
CA ILE A 40 7.17 -15.02 -13.29
C ILE A 40 5.75 -15.56 -13.46
N SER A 41 5.62 -16.81 -13.89
CA SER A 41 4.31 -17.43 -14.15
C SER A 41 4.09 -18.70 -13.32
N CYS A 42 2.86 -18.91 -12.88
CA CYS A 42 2.43 -20.17 -12.29
C CYS A 42 2.00 -21.17 -13.36
N GLY A 43 2.65 -22.35 -13.35
CA GLY A 43 2.35 -23.41 -14.29
C GLY A 43 2.55 -23.00 -15.74
N ASP A 44 1.86 -23.66 -16.67
CA ASP A 44 2.24 -23.52 -18.08
C ASP A 44 1.73 -22.25 -18.75
N PHE A 45 0.63 -21.71 -18.23
CA PHE A 45 -0.15 -20.63 -18.83
C PHE A 45 -0.28 -19.40 -17.92
N GLY A 46 0.31 -19.44 -16.72
CA GLY A 46 0.18 -18.33 -15.77
C GLY A 46 -1.25 -18.18 -15.25
N SER A 47 -1.90 -19.29 -14.88
CA SER A 47 -3.26 -19.28 -14.35
C SER A 47 -3.25 -19.45 -12.84
N ARG A 48 -4.12 -18.69 -12.14
CA ARG A 48 -4.31 -18.77 -10.70
C ARG A 48 -4.74 -20.16 -10.22
N ASP A 49 -5.44 -20.91 -11.08
CA ASP A 49 -5.89 -22.27 -10.81
C ASP A 49 -4.72 -23.27 -10.68
N ASP A 50 -3.54 -22.92 -11.20
CA ASP A 50 -2.32 -23.71 -11.01
C ASP A 50 -1.73 -23.56 -9.58
N ASN A 51 -2.31 -22.68 -8.75
CA ASN A 51 -2.17 -22.62 -7.29
C ASN A 51 -0.73 -22.44 -6.78
N CYS A 52 0.04 -21.55 -7.39
CA CYS A 52 1.36 -21.17 -6.87
C CYS A 52 1.19 -20.09 -5.80
N LEU A 53 1.64 -20.38 -4.59
CA LEU A 53 1.54 -19.48 -3.45
C LEU A 53 2.90 -18.91 -3.07
N ILE A 54 2.98 -17.59 -2.99
CA ILE A 54 4.06 -16.83 -2.34
C ILE A 54 3.50 -16.35 -1.01
N SER A 55 4.16 -16.70 0.11
CA SER A 55 3.61 -16.36 1.42
C SER A 55 4.65 -16.02 2.48
N GLY A 56 4.28 -15.10 3.38
CA GLY A 56 5.10 -14.69 4.52
C GLY A 56 6.00 -13.49 4.21
N GLY A 57 6.94 -13.21 5.11
CA GLY A 57 7.91 -12.13 4.96
C GLY A 57 7.35 -10.72 5.16
N GLN A 58 8.26 -9.75 5.27
CA GLN A 58 7.90 -8.33 5.31
C GLN A 58 7.30 -7.91 3.96
N ALA A 59 7.98 -8.29 2.88
CA ALA A 59 7.54 -8.10 1.51
C ALA A 59 7.88 -9.29 0.62
N HIS A 60 7.07 -9.55 -0.41
CA HIS A 60 7.32 -10.65 -1.34
C HIS A 60 8.29 -10.23 -2.46
N PHE A 61 8.02 -9.11 -3.11
CA PHE A 61 8.80 -8.60 -4.25
C PHE A 61 9.00 -7.09 -4.17
N ARG A 62 10.17 -6.63 -4.61
CA ARG A 62 10.49 -5.22 -4.86
C ARG A 62 10.94 -5.07 -6.31
N VAL A 63 10.27 -4.23 -7.08
CA VAL A 63 10.54 -3.96 -8.49
C VAL A 63 11.18 -2.58 -8.60
N SER A 64 12.48 -2.50 -8.84
CA SER A 64 13.25 -1.24 -8.74
C SER A 64 13.29 -0.44 -10.05
N ALA A 65 13.78 0.81 -9.98
CA ALA A 65 13.82 1.80 -11.09
C ALA A 65 14.51 1.35 -12.38
N GLU A 66 15.48 0.44 -12.31
CA GLU A 66 16.17 -0.04 -13.52
C GLU A 66 15.49 -1.27 -14.17
N SER A 67 14.32 -1.67 -13.66
CA SER A 67 13.49 -2.70 -14.28
C SER A 67 12.80 -2.17 -15.52
N GLY A 68 12.65 -3.02 -16.54
CA GLY A 68 11.86 -2.69 -17.71
C GLY A 68 10.41 -3.09 -17.47
N GLU A 69 9.99 -4.13 -18.19
CA GLU A 69 8.68 -4.73 -18.01
C GLU A 69 8.77 -5.98 -17.13
N VAL A 70 8.12 -5.96 -15.97
CA VAL A 70 8.01 -7.10 -15.05
C VAL A 70 6.57 -7.64 -15.10
N ARG A 71 6.40 -8.95 -15.23
CA ARG A 71 5.08 -9.60 -15.30
C ARG A 71 4.97 -10.71 -14.26
N PHE A 72 3.87 -10.72 -13.54
CA PHE A 72 3.46 -11.78 -12.62
C PHE A 72 2.15 -12.37 -13.14
N GLU A 73 2.10 -13.69 -13.30
CA GLU A 73 0.94 -14.36 -13.92
C GLU A 73 0.52 -15.58 -13.09
N GLY A 74 -0.74 -15.61 -12.65
CA GLY A 74 -1.31 -16.77 -11.97
C GLY A 74 -0.81 -17.00 -10.54
N LEU A 75 -0.22 -16.00 -9.90
CA LEU A 75 0.37 -16.11 -8.57
C LEU A 75 -0.62 -15.73 -7.48
N LYS A 76 -0.52 -16.41 -6.33
CA LYS A 76 -1.20 -16.03 -5.10
C LYS A 76 -0.19 -15.45 -4.11
N PHE A 77 -0.53 -14.35 -3.47
CA PHE A 77 0.29 -13.64 -2.50
C PHE A 77 -0.45 -13.55 -1.17
N ALA A 78 0.15 -14.06 -0.09
CA ALA A 78 -0.53 -14.09 1.20
C ALA A 78 0.38 -13.89 2.41
N ALA A 79 -0.16 -13.32 3.47
CA ALA A 79 0.51 -13.19 4.76
C ALA A 79 1.82 -12.38 4.74
N SER A 80 1.94 -11.36 3.88
CA SER A 80 2.96 -10.33 4.09
C SER A 80 2.67 -9.52 5.35
N THR A 81 3.71 -9.08 6.06
CA THR A 81 3.55 -8.32 7.32
C THR A 81 3.80 -6.82 7.19
N PHE A 82 4.19 -6.32 6.00
CA PHE A 82 4.37 -4.89 5.73
C PHE A 82 3.76 -4.49 4.39
N THR A 83 4.32 -4.97 3.27
CA THR A 83 3.73 -4.76 1.95
C THR A 83 4.02 -5.94 1.05
N SER A 84 3.02 -6.51 0.38
CA SER A 84 3.28 -7.70 -0.45
C SER A 84 4.17 -7.34 -1.65
N ILE A 85 3.88 -6.23 -2.33
CA ILE A 85 4.62 -5.77 -3.51
C ILE A 85 5.05 -4.32 -3.35
N ILE A 86 6.35 -4.05 -3.56
CA ILE A 86 6.90 -2.70 -3.69
C ILE A 86 7.22 -2.44 -5.17
N ALA A 87 6.40 -1.64 -5.82
CA ALA A 87 6.65 -1.12 -7.16
C ALA A 87 7.49 0.16 -7.05
N ALA A 88 8.78 -0.03 -6.81
CA ALA A 88 9.82 0.99 -6.57
C ALA A 88 10.40 1.62 -7.86
N GLY A 89 9.77 1.36 -9.00
CA GLY A 89 10.29 1.78 -10.30
C GLY A 89 10.07 3.27 -10.60
N ASP A 90 10.82 3.81 -11.56
CA ASP A 90 10.55 5.13 -12.13
C ASP A 90 9.48 5.04 -13.23
N ALA A 91 9.10 6.20 -13.78
CA ALA A 91 8.09 6.31 -14.83
C ALA A 91 8.35 5.49 -16.11
N THR A 92 9.57 4.98 -16.32
CA THR A 92 9.93 4.14 -17.48
C THR A 92 9.71 2.65 -17.23
N SER A 93 9.56 2.24 -15.98
CA SER A 93 9.29 0.85 -15.59
C SER A 93 7.79 0.52 -15.65
N THR A 94 7.45 -0.75 -15.85
CA THR A 94 6.05 -1.22 -15.73
C THR A 94 5.97 -2.60 -15.09
N ALA A 95 5.08 -2.76 -14.11
CA ALA A 95 4.74 -4.05 -13.51
C ALA A 95 3.33 -4.47 -13.91
N TRP A 96 3.19 -5.69 -14.42
CA TRP A 96 1.92 -6.31 -14.79
C TRP A 96 1.61 -7.46 -13.84
N PHE A 97 0.37 -7.51 -13.39
CA PHE A 97 -0.21 -8.61 -12.64
C PHE A 97 -1.43 -9.11 -13.39
N ARG A 98 -1.38 -10.36 -13.84
CA ARG A 98 -2.49 -10.98 -14.57
C ARG A 98 -2.96 -12.23 -13.86
N ASP A 99 -4.26 -12.35 -13.65
CA ASP A 99 -4.88 -13.50 -12.97
C ASP A 99 -4.18 -13.79 -11.62
N CYS A 100 -3.88 -12.74 -10.85
CA CYS A 100 -3.23 -12.85 -9.55
C CYS A 100 -4.25 -12.78 -8.41
N GLU A 101 -3.85 -13.25 -7.22
CA GLU A 101 -4.66 -13.21 -6.01
C GLU A 101 -3.85 -12.64 -4.85
N TRP A 102 -4.41 -11.69 -4.11
CA TRP A 102 -3.88 -11.24 -2.83
C TRP A 102 -4.89 -11.52 -1.73
N THR A 103 -4.46 -12.25 -0.71
CA THR A 103 -5.31 -12.53 0.44
C THR A 103 -4.57 -12.61 1.75
N SER A 104 -5.23 -12.22 2.84
CA SER A 104 -4.69 -12.32 4.20
C SER A 104 -3.33 -11.63 4.36
N ASN A 105 -3.06 -10.58 3.56
CA ASN A 105 -1.91 -9.71 3.77
C ASN A 105 -2.28 -8.66 4.82
N GLY A 106 -1.34 -8.36 5.71
CA GLY A 106 -1.43 -7.27 6.67
C GLY A 106 -0.25 -6.30 6.50
N GLY A 107 0.00 -5.51 7.53
CA GLY A 107 1.04 -4.49 7.49
C GLY A 107 0.49 -3.15 7.05
N GLU A 108 1.26 -2.40 6.26
CA GLU A 108 0.90 -1.06 5.80
C GLU A 108 0.02 -1.11 4.55
N THR A 109 0.39 -1.91 3.55
CA THR A 109 -0.35 -2.03 2.28
C THR A 109 -0.26 -3.44 1.68
N VAL A 110 -0.99 -3.72 0.60
CA VAL A 110 -0.76 -4.93 -0.22
C VAL A 110 0.16 -4.63 -1.39
N LEU A 111 -0.05 -3.49 -2.05
CA LEU A 111 0.75 -3.02 -3.17
C LEU A 111 1.07 -1.53 -2.96
N THR A 112 2.35 -1.19 -2.95
CA THR A 112 2.83 0.20 -2.89
C THR A 112 3.50 0.57 -4.20
N ILE A 113 3.11 1.69 -4.81
CA ILE A 113 3.76 2.28 -5.98
C ILE A 113 4.40 3.59 -5.54
N TYR A 114 5.72 3.63 -5.52
CA TYR A 114 6.48 4.77 -5.03
C TYR A 114 7.90 4.73 -5.58
N ASN A 115 8.38 5.79 -6.23
CA ASN A 115 9.76 5.87 -6.70
C ASN A 115 10.72 6.11 -5.52
N GLU A 116 11.42 5.05 -5.10
CA GLU A 116 12.34 5.12 -3.95
C GLU A 116 13.60 5.96 -4.21
N GLY A 117 13.90 6.37 -5.45
CA GLY A 117 15.15 7.07 -5.74
C GLY A 117 16.39 6.25 -5.34
N ALA A 118 17.55 6.90 -5.28
CA ALA A 118 18.82 6.23 -4.95
C ALA A 118 19.14 6.20 -3.45
N ASP A 119 18.58 7.14 -2.68
CA ASP A 119 18.98 7.42 -1.30
C ASP A 119 17.91 7.02 -0.26
N TYR A 120 16.84 6.36 -0.68
CA TYR A 120 15.73 5.98 0.18
C TYR A 120 15.35 4.51 -0.03
N ASP A 121 15.07 3.82 1.07
CA ASP A 121 14.64 2.42 1.09
C ASP A 121 13.40 2.30 1.96
N MET A 122 12.24 2.01 1.36
CA MET A 122 10.96 1.95 2.06
C MET A 122 10.93 0.84 3.13
N LEU A 123 11.77 -0.19 2.99
CA LEU A 123 11.82 -1.28 3.97
C LEU A 123 12.44 -0.86 5.30
N GLU A 124 13.22 0.23 5.32
CA GLU A 124 13.78 0.80 6.55
C GLU A 124 12.79 1.69 7.30
N GLU A 125 11.69 2.08 6.64
CA GLU A 125 10.65 2.89 7.26
C GLU A 125 9.63 2.04 8.00
N SER A 126 9.19 2.56 9.15
CA SER A 126 8.12 1.95 9.92
C SER A 126 6.74 2.50 9.59
N ASP A 127 6.66 3.55 8.78
CA ASP A 127 5.45 4.35 8.61
C ASP A 127 5.40 4.97 7.19
N LEU A 128 4.35 4.64 6.43
CA LEU A 128 4.17 5.19 5.07
C LEU A 128 3.61 6.63 5.09
N SER A 129 3.22 7.17 6.24
CA SER A 129 2.86 8.59 6.35
C SER A 129 4.07 9.52 6.25
N SER A 130 5.29 8.99 6.45
CA SER A 130 6.55 9.75 6.34
C SER A 130 7.26 9.58 5.00
N LEU A 131 6.59 9.06 3.97
CA LEU A 131 7.17 8.97 2.62
C LEU A 131 7.63 10.38 2.16
N PRO A 132 8.89 10.54 1.72
CA PRO A 132 9.36 11.82 1.23
C PRO A 132 8.63 12.22 -0.05
N THR A 133 8.51 13.53 -0.25
CA THR A 133 7.97 14.08 -1.50
C THR A 133 8.77 13.57 -2.68
N LEU A 134 8.06 13.09 -3.70
CA LEU A 134 8.67 12.56 -4.90
C LEU A 134 9.31 13.67 -5.74
N GLU A 135 10.57 13.48 -6.13
CA GLU A 135 11.24 14.33 -7.12
C GLU A 135 10.95 13.89 -8.56
N ASN A 136 10.62 12.61 -8.75
CA ASN A 136 10.37 11.99 -10.04
C ASN A 136 9.09 11.12 -9.98
N PRO A 137 8.34 10.98 -11.09
CA PRO A 137 7.16 10.13 -11.10
C PRO A 137 7.51 8.66 -10.87
N SER A 138 6.56 7.93 -10.30
CA SER A 138 6.67 6.49 -10.04
C SER A 138 6.25 5.67 -11.25
N MET A 139 6.59 4.38 -11.21
CA MET A 139 6.28 3.46 -12.29
C MET A 139 4.79 3.26 -12.57
N SER A 140 4.51 2.61 -13.71
CA SER A 140 3.17 2.13 -14.05
C SER A 140 2.94 0.73 -13.50
N VAL A 141 1.76 0.48 -12.95
CA VAL A 141 1.32 -0.84 -12.51
C VAL A 141 -0.03 -1.17 -13.12
N VAL A 142 -0.16 -2.39 -13.66
CA VAL A 142 -1.40 -2.87 -14.26
C VAL A 142 -1.86 -4.14 -13.56
N LEU A 143 -3.11 -4.15 -13.09
CA LEU A 143 -3.79 -5.32 -12.54
C LEU A 143 -4.89 -5.72 -13.51
N GLU A 144 -4.81 -6.94 -14.05
CA GLU A 144 -5.76 -7.47 -15.02
C GLU A 144 -6.32 -8.81 -14.53
N SER A 145 -7.65 -8.90 -14.47
CA SER A 145 -8.37 -10.10 -14.03
C SER A 145 -7.92 -10.63 -12.67
N CYS A 146 -7.61 -9.73 -11.73
CA CYS A 146 -7.07 -10.09 -10.41
C CYS A 146 -8.15 -10.19 -9.32
N GLU A 147 -7.79 -10.76 -8.17
CA GLU A 147 -8.58 -10.70 -6.94
C GLU A 147 -7.74 -10.17 -5.79
N VAL A 148 -8.20 -9.10 -5.15
CA VAL A 148 -7.57 -8.50 -3.96
C VAL A 148 -8.58 -8.56 -2.83
N THR A 149 -8.49 -9.61 -2.01
CA THR A 149 -9.55 -9.91 -1.03
C THR A 149 -9.08 -10.24 0.36
N ALA A 150 -9.87 -9.88 1.38
CA ALA A 150 -9.60 -10.25 2.77
C ALA A 150 -8.19 -9.83 3.26
N ASN A 151 -7.76 -8.62 2.92
CA ASN A 151 -6.52 -8.03 3.41
C ASN A 151 -6.84 -7.00 4.52
N GLY A 152 -5.97 -6.89 5.52
CA GLY A 152 -6.12 -5.96 6.64
C GLY A 152 -4.94 -4.99 6.74
N PRO A 153 -4.72 -4.12 5.73
CA PRO A 153 -3.64 -3.13 5.75
C PRO A 153 -3.97 -1.96 6.69
N ALA A 154 -2.95 -1.34 7.29
CA ALA A 154 -3.10 -0.17 8.14
C ALA A 154 -3.38 1.11 7.34
N HIS A 155 -2.74 1.29 6.18
CA HIS A 155 -2.87 2.50 5.37
C HIS A 155 -3.90 2.36 4.24
N SER A 156 -3.65 1.49 3.27
CA SER A 156 -4.58 1.22 2.17
C SER A 156 -4.31 -0.15 1.58
N THR A 157 -5.24 -0.72 0.83
CA THR A 157 -4.95 -2.00 0.15
C THR A 157 -3.96 -1.78 -0.99
N ILE A 158 -4.20 -0.79 -1.84
CA ILE A 158 -3.28 -0.35 -2.88
C ILE A 158 -2.97 1.13 -2.64
N LEU A 159 -1.69 1.47 -2.53
CA LEU A 159 -1.21 2.85 -2.40
C LEU A 159 -0.43 3.22 -3.66
N ASN A 160 -0.91 4.22 -4.40
CA ASN A 160 -0.23 4.79 -5.55
C ASN A 160 0.23 6.22 -5.22
N VAL A 161 1.55 6.41 -5.11
CA VAL A 161 2.15 7.72 -4.86
C VAL A 161 2.89 8.16 -6.12
N GLY A 162 2.36 9.15 -6.84
CA GLY A 162 2.96 9.73 -8.03
C GLY A 162 3.16 8.80 -9.24
N GLY A 163 2.58 7.59 -9.24
CA GLY A 163 2.67 6.63 -10.34
C GLY A 163 1.38 6.52 -11.16
N ARG A 164 1.35 5.54 -12.06
CA ARG A 164 0.12 5.19 -12.80
C ARG A 164 -0.37 3.81 -12.39
N LEU A 165 -1.65 3.71 -12.03
CA LEU A 165 -2.30 2.46 -11.66
C LEU A 165 -3.49 2.22 -12.60
N ASP A 166 -3.48 1.09 -13.29
CA ASP A 166 -4.53 0.66 -14.21
C ASP A 166 -5.10 -0.66 -13.71
N ILE A 167 -6.38 -0.67 -13.34
CA ILE A 167 -7.07 -1.85 -12.79
C ILE A 167 -8.20 -2.23 -13.74
N ARG A 168 -8.16 -3.47 -14.22
CA ARG A 168 -9.09 -4.01 -15.20
C ARG A 168 -9.63 -5.34 -14.75
N GLU A 169 -10.94 -5.52 -14.90
CA GLU A 169 -11.62 -6.80 -14.67
C GLU A 169 -11.31 -7.41 -13.29
N THR A 170 -11.06 -6.57 -12.27
CA THR A 170 -10.51 -6.99 -10.99
C THR A 170 -11.53 -6.84 -9.86
N LEU A 171 -11.56 -7.81 -8.94
CA LEU A 171 -12.40 -7.78 -7.75
C LEU A 171 -11.56 -7.33 -6.54
N ILE A 172 -12.00 -6.26 -5.88
CA ILE A 172 -11.40 -5.72 -4.65
C ILE A 172 -12.45 -5.80 -3.54
N GLN A 173 -12.34 -6.79 -2.67
CA GLN A 173 -13.41 -7.13 -1.73
C GLN A 173 -12.96 -7.47 -0.31
N ASN A 174 -13.73 -7.10 0.70
CA ASN A 174 -13.47 -7.49 2.10
C ASN A 174 -12.10 -7.02 2.60
N ASN A 175 -11.61 -5.86 2.15
CA ASN A 175 -10.36 -5.30 2.66
C ASN A 175 -10.63 -4.24 3.72
N GLY A 176 -9.73 -4.14 4.70
CA GLY A 176 -9.79 -3.15 5.77
C GLY A 176 -10.11 -3.73 7.16
N PRO A 177 -10.36 -2.87 8.16
CA PRO A 177 -10.34 -1.41 8.07
C PRO A 177 -8.93 -0.87 7.79
N SER A 178 -8.83 0.14 6.92
CA SER A 178 -7.59 0.86 6.62
C SER A 178 -7.77 2.38 6.71
N LEU A 179 -6.68 3.11 6.93
CA LEU A 179 -6.70 4.58 7.09
C LEU A 179 -7.37 5.25 5.87
N PHE A 180 -6.85 4.95 4.69
CA PHE A 180 -7.47 5.25 3.40
C PHE A 180 -8.28 4.05 2.90
N GLY A 181 -9.09 4.26 1.88
CA GLY A 181 -9.85 3.21 1.20
C GLY A 181 -9.04 2.02 0.68
N ALA A 182 -9.71 1.14 -0.06
CA ALA A 182 -9.06 0.04 -0.75
C ALA A 182 -8.00 0.55 -1.75
N VAL A 183 -8.23 1.69 -2.40
CA VAL A 183 -7.25 2.33 -3.27
C VAL A 183 -7.02 3.77 -2.81
N ALA A 184 -5.77 4.16 -2.64
CA ALA A 184 -5.37 5.53 -2.35
C ALA A 184 -4.39 6.02 -3.43
N ALA A 185 -4.65 7.19 -3.99
CA ALA A 185 -3.80 7.86 -4.97
C ALA A 185 -3.37 9.22 -4.42
N ILE A 186 -2.07 9.48 -4.29
CA ILE A 186 -1.52 10.69 -3.66
C ILE A 186 -0.43 11.29 -4.55
N GLY A 187 -0.24 12.62 -4.47
CA GLY A 187 0.62 13.38 -5.37
C GLY A 187 0.05 13.38 -6.78
N GLU A 188 0.90 13.48 -7.80
CA GLU A 188 0.49 13.44 -9.22
C GLU A 188 0.10 12.02 -9.71
N ALA A 189 -0.38 11.16 -8.82
CA ALA A 189 -0.79 9.81 -9.14
C ALA A 189 -1.99 9.79 -10.10
N VAL A 190 -1.96 8.86 -11.06
CA VAL A 190 -3.07 8.62 -11.99
C VAL A 190 -3.64 7.23 -11.75
N VAL A 191 -4.95 7.15 -11.57
CA VAL A 191 -5.68 5.87 -11.47
C VAL A 191 -6.70 5.72 -12.60
N ASP A 192 -6.83 4.50 -13.10
CA ASP A 192 -7.74 4.10 -14.17
C ASP A 192 -8.43 2.80 -13.74
N PHE A 193 -9.76 2.79 -13.75
CA PHE A 193 -10.56 1.59 -13.48
C PHE A 193 -11.45 1.27 -14.68
N THR A 194 -11.41 0.02 -15.12
CA THR A 194 -12.31 -0.53 -16.13
C THR A 194 -12.87 -1.86 -15.65
N ASP A 195 -14.19 -2.06 -15.68
CA ASP A 195 -14.84 -3.32 -15.26
C ASP A 195 -14.38 -3.83 -13.87
N THR A 196 -14.11 -2.91 -12.93
CA THR A 196 -13.57 -3.24 -11.60
C THR A 196 -14.66 -3.15 -10.55
N CYS A 197 -14.68 -4.10 -9.60
CA CYS A 197 -15.69 -4.15 -8.55
C CYS A 197 -15.08 -3.97 -7.16
N PHE A 198 -15.61 -2.98 -6.42
CA PHE A 198 -15.27 -2.68 -5.05
C PHE A 198 -16.44 -3.10 -4.14
N ALA A 199 -16.24 -4.05 -3.25
CA ALA A 199 -17.31 -4.45 -2.34
C ALA A 199 -16.84 -4.76 -0.93
N ASP A 200 -17.67 -4.45 0.06
CA ASP A 200 -17.42 -4.81 1.46
C ASP A 200 -16.04 -4.33 1.96
N ASN A 201 -15.54 -3.20 1.46
CA ASN A 201 -14.27 -2.63 1.94
C ASN A 201 -14.54 -1.58 3.01
N ASP A 202 -13.67 -1.54 4.02
CA ASP A 202 -13.78 -0.66 5.18
C ASP A 202 -12.66 0.38 5.19
N SER A 203 -12.99 1.66 5.41
CA SER A 203 -12.01 2.73 5.56
C SER A 203 -12.30 3.71 6.69
N GLU A 204 -11.26 4.38 7.18
CA GLU A 204 -11.38 5.46 8.16
C GLU A 204 -11.60 6.83 7.51
N HIS A 205 -10.96 7.09 6.37
CA HIS A 205 -11.14 8.31 5.58
C HIS A 205 -12.18 8.15 4.46
N PRO A 206 -12.79 9.27 4.02
CA PRO A 206 -13.76 9.30 2.93
C PRO A 206 -13.32 8.54 1.67
N GLY A 207 -14.23 7.75 1.12
CA GLY A 207 -14.08 7.00 -0.13
C GLY A 207 -13.37 5.66 0.03
N VAL A 208 -13.94 4.61 -0.59
CA VAL A 208 -13.20 3.36 -0.84
C VAL A 208 -12.08 3.55 -1.88
N VAL A 209 -12.22 4.57 -2.74
CA VAL A 209 -11.14 5.13 -3.54
C VAL A 209 -10.88 6.55 -3.07
N TYR A 210 -9.70 6.79 -2.52
CA TYR A 210 -9.25 8.11 -2.08
C TYR A 210 -8.32 8.73 -3.13
N LEU A 211 -8.66 9.92 -3.63
CA LEU A 211 -7.83 10.72 -4.53
C LEU A 211 -7.37 11.96 -3.78
N GLY A 212 -6.07 12.05 -3.52
CA GLY A 212 -5.42 13.26 -3.02
C GLY A 212 -5.60 14.44 -3.98
N LYS A 213 -5.30 15.65 -3.50
CA LYS A 213 -5.47 16.92 -4.22
C LYS A 213 -5.00 16.87 -5.67
N ASP A 214 -3.76 16.43 -5.87
CA ASP A 214 -3.09 16.43 -7.18
C ASP A 214 -3.30 15.12 -7.96
N ALA A 215 -3.96 14.13 -7.35
CA ALA A 215 -4.21 12.86 -8.00
C ALA A 215 -5.32 12.99 -9.04
N MET A 216 -5.25 12.14 -10.07
CA MET A 216 -6.20 12.14 -11.18
C MET A 216 -6.87 10.77 -11.32
N LEU A 217 -8.20 10.79 -11.42
CA LEU A 217 -8.97 9.66 -11.93
C LEU A 217 -9.10 9.83 -13.44
N ALA A 218 -8.42 8.98 -14.21
CA ALA A 218 -8.49 8.99 -15.66
C ALA A 218 -9.87 8.52 -16.15
N THR A 219 -10.36 7.40 -15.60
CA THR A 219 -11.69 6.83 -15.88
C THR A 219 -12.05 5.81 -14.81
N ASP A 220 -13.35 5.56 -14.63
CA ASP A 220 -13.95 4.54 -13.77
C ASP A 220 -15.02 3.74 -14.54
N LYS A 221 -14.76 3.55 -15.83
CA LYS A 221 -15.70 3.02 -16.81
C LYS A 221 -16.19 1.64 -16.38
N ASP A 222 -17.51 1.44 -16.39
CA ASP A 222 -18.15 0.17 -16.03
C ASP A 222 -17.73 -0.37 -14.64
N SER A 223 -17.13 0.47 -13.79
CA SER A 223 -16.70 0.08 -12.45
C SER A 223 -17.86 0.22 -11.47
N PHE A 224 -17.85 -0.59 -10.41
CA PHE A 224 -18.97 -0.73 -9.48
C PHE A 224 -18.51 -0.70 -8.03
N GLY A 225 -19.32 -0.12 -7.15
CA GLY A 225 -19.13 -0.14 -5.70
C GLY A 225 -20.39 -0.58 -4.96
N ALA A 226 -20.27 -1.47 -3.97
CA ALA A 226 -21.38 -1.77 -3.08
C ALA A 226 -20.95 -2.22 -1.68
N GLN A 227 -21.73 -1.84 -0.67
CA GLN A 227 -21.54 -2.28 0.72
C GLN A 227 -20.17 -1.90 1.30
N ASN A 228 -19.48 -0.90 0.73
CA ASN A 228 -18.32 -0.32 1.37
C ASN A 228 -18.77 0.50 2.58
N SER A 229 -17.94 0.54 3.62
CA SER A 229 -18.22 1.29 4.83
C SER A 229 -17.09 2.27 5.10
N VAL A 230 -17.45 3.51 5.38
CA VAL A 230 -16.48 4.55 5.73
C VAL A 230 -16.82 5.14 7.08
N SER A 231 -15.84 5.17 7.97
CA SER A 231 -16.00 5.76 9.29
C SER A 231 -16.13 7.27 9.15
N ASN A 232 -17.15 7.86 9.79
CA ASN A 232 -17.34 9.31 9.87
C ASN A 232 -17.54 10.03 8.51
N SER A 233 -17.86 9.29 7.46
CA SER A 233 -18.10 9.81 6.11
C SER A 233 -19.36 9.20 5.51
N THR A 234 -19.96 9.93 4.59
CA THR A 234 -21.05 9.46 3.72
C THR A 234 -20.57 9.08 2.32
N CYS A 235 -19.31 9.34 2.00
CA CYS A 235 -18.73 8.99 0.72
C CYS A 235 -18.12 7.59 0.79
N ASP A 236 -18.86 6.58 0.35
CA ASP A 236 -18.43 5.17 0.31
C ASP A 236 -17.94 4.72 -1.07
N ALA A 237 -17.91 5.63 -2.04
CA ALA A 237 -17.43 5.42 -3.40
C ALA A 237 -16.07 6.11 -3.63
N ILE A 238 -16.00 7.05 -4.56
CA ILE A 238 -14.76 7.75 -4.92
C ILE A 238 -14.76 9.14 -4.25
N PHE A 239 -13.78 9.39 -3.39
CA PHE A 239 -13.56 10.69 -2.77
C PHE A 239 -12.39 11.41 -3.44
N ARG A 240 -12.56 12.71 -3.72
CA ARG A 240 -11.50 13.60 -4.19
C ARG A 240 -11.29 14.73 -3.19
N ALA A 241 -10.11 14.77 -2.60
CA ALA A 241 -9.65 15.85 -1.73
C ALA A 241 -9.41 17.16 -2.52
N GLU A 242 -9.71 18.30 -1.92
CA GLU A 242 -9.36 19.63 -2.46
C GLU A 242 -8.01 20.16 -1.93
N ASP A 243 -7.55 19.61 -0.80
CA ASP A 243 -6.32 20.01 -0.10
C ASP A 243 -5.54 18.78 0.43
N GLU A 244 -4.26 18.98 0.77
CA GLU A 244 -3.36 17.90 1.24
C GLU A 244 -3.82 17.31 2.59
N ASP A 245 -4.36 18.14 3.48
CA ASP A 245 -4.83 17.75 4.82
C ASP A 245 -6.31 17.32 4.83
N CYS A 246 -6.84 16.91 3.67
CA CYS A 246 -8.26 16.64 3.54
C CYS A 246 -8.63 15.21 3.93
N PHE A 247 -8.97 15.04 5.20
CA PHE A 247 -9.26 13.74 5.81
C PHE A 247 -10.72 13.54 6.22
N ASP A 248 -11.60 14.50 5.91
CA ASP A 248 -13.03 14.48 6.21
C ASP A 248 -13.88 14.89 5.00
N ASP A 249 -15.20 14.66 5.08
CA ASP A 249 -16.14 14.95 3.99
C ASP A 249 -16.26 16.45 3.65
N GLY A 250 -15.80 17.36 4.52
CA GLY A 250 -15.99 18.79 4.39
C GLY A 250 -15.03 19.48 3.44
N CYS A 251 -13.95 18.81 3.06
CA CYS A 251 -12.84 19.38 2.28
C CYS A 251 -12.65 18.72 0.90
N GLY A 252 -13.64 17.96 0.45
CA GLY A 252 -13.56 17.21 -0.80
C GLY A 252 -14.91 17.04 -1.49
N SER A 253 -14.91 16.23 -2.54
CA SER A 253 -16.10 15.89 -3.30
C SER A 253 -16.22 14.38 -3.44
N CYS A 254 -17.47 13.90 -3.38
CA CYS A 254 -17.79 12.49 -3.59
C CYS A 254 -18.34 12.26 -4.99
N LYS A 255 -17.99 11.12 -5.58
CA LYS A 255 -18.49 10.66 -6.87
C LYS A 255 -18.86 9.17 -6.76
N ASP A 256 -20.05 8.83 -7.24
CA ASP A 256 -20.47 7.44 -7.43
C ASP A 256 -19.71 6.77 -8.57
N PHE A 257 -19.57 5.44 -8.51
CA PHE A 257 -19.04 4.66 -9.61
C PHE A 257 -19.96 4.69 -10.85
N ASP A 258 -19.38 4.52 -12.04
CA ASP A 258 -20.10 4.57 -13.32
C ASP A 258 -21.18 3.48 -13.50
N SER A 259 -20.94 2.29 -12.96
CA SER A 259 -21.87 1.15 -13.04
C SER A 259 -22.70 0.95 -11.77
N SER A 260 -23.92 0.44 -11.96
CA SER A 260 -24.85 0.05 -10.91
C SER A 260 -24.79 -1.43 -10.53
N ALA A 261 -23.98 -2.23 -11.23
CA ALA A 261 -23.79 -3.65 -10.95
C ALA A 261 -22.36 -4.11 -11.29
N CYS A 262 -21.86 -5.07 -10.53
CA CYS A 262 -20.60 -5.73 -10.86
C CYS A 262 -20.75 -6.66 -12.07
N GLY A 263 -19.91 -6.47 -13.09
CA GLY A 263 -19.86 -7.32 -14.28
C GLY A 263 -19.07 -8.63 -14.11
N LEU A 264 -18.31 -8.77 -13.01
CA LEU A 264 -17.41 -9.90 -12.79
C LEU A 264 -18.16 -11.13 -12.28
N GLN A 265 -17.85 -12.30 -12.86
CA GLN A 265 -18.45 -13.57 -12.46
C GLN A 265 -18.00 -14.04 -11.06
N SER A 266 -16.79 -13.67 -10.65
CA SER A 266 -16.24 -14.00 -9.33
C SER A 266 -16.94 -13.24 -8.20
N TYR A 267 -17.64 -12.15 -8.50
CA TYR A 267 -18.38 -11.40 -7.51
C TYR A 267 -19.61 -12.17 -7.04
N VAL A 268 -19.59 -12.58 -5.77
CA VAL A 268 -20.74 -13.13 -5.08
C VAL A 268 -21.19 -12.10 -4.07
N ALA A 269 -22.27 -11.39 -4.39
CA ALA A 269 -22.90 -10.47 -3.43
C ALA A 269 -23.18 -11.21 -2.13
N ALA A 270 -22.81 -10.62 -0.99
CA ALA A 270 -23.22 -11.13 0.30
C ALA A 270 -24.74 -11.35 0.27
N PRO A 271 -25.24 -12.53 0.72
CA PRO A 271 -26.66 -12.79 0.71
C PRO A 271 -27.34 -11.68 1.50
N THR A 272 -28.17 -10.89 0.81
CA THR A 272 -28.94 -9.84 1.48
C THR A 272 -29.79 -10.55 2.52
N ILE A 273 -29.39 -10.48 3.79
CA ILE A 273 -30.19 -10.97 4.90
C ILE A 273 -31.38 -10.01 4.94
N THR A 274 -32.39 -10.31 4.14
CA THR A 274 -33.67 -9.63 4.21
C THR A 274 -34.09 -9.84 5.66
N PRO A 275 -34.19 -8.79 6.49
CA PRO A 275 -34.56 -8.96 7.88
C PRO A 275 -35.87 -9.72 7.86
N SER A 276 -35.80 -11.01 8.23
CA SER A 276 -36.99 -11.82 8.34
C SER A 276 -37.86 -11.05 9.31
N LEU A 277 -39.01 -10.59 8.84
CA LEU A 277 -40.05 -10.04 9.70
C LEU A 277 -40.44 -11.17 10.62
N ILE A 278 -39.68 -11.37 11.71
CA ILE A 278 -40.06 -12.25 12.78
C ILE A 278 -41.37 -11.65 13.27
N PRO A 279 -42.51 -12.32 13.07
CA PRO A 279 -43.76 -11.81 13.62
C PRO A 279 -43.52 -11.68 15.13
N SER A 280 -43.73 -10.46 15.64
CA SER A 280 -43.67 -10.18 17.07
C SER A 280 -44.75 -11.02 17.76
N ILE A 281 -44.39 -12.24 18.15
CA ILE A 281 -45.22 -13.08 18.99
C ILE A 281 -45.08 -12.49 20.39
N ALA A 282 -46.13 -11.77 20.81
CA ALA A 282 -46.26 -11.31 22.18
C ALA A 282 -46.08 -12.50 23.15
N PRO A 283 -45.36 -12.32 24.27
CA PRO A 283 -45.14 -13.40 25.22
C PRO A 283 -46.48 -13.77 25.88
N SER A 284 -47.06 -14.90 25.47
CA SER A 284 -48.10 -15.55 26.27
C SER A 284 -47.42 -16.20 27.47
N LEU A 285 -47.65 -15.60 28.63
CA LEU A 285 -47.35 -16.16 29.94
C LEU A 285 -48.14 -17.49 30.07
N ASP A 286 -47.48 -18.62 29.90
CA ASP A 286 -48.04 -19.90 30.34
C ASP A 286 -47.05 -20.61 31.25
N ALA A 287 -47.49 -20.75 32.49
CA ALA A 287 -46.77 -21.39 33.56
C ALA A 287 -46.93 -22.91 33.46
N SER A 288 -46.04 -23.63 34.17
CA SER A 288 -46.23 -25.02 34.62
C SER A 288 -45.86 -26.14 33.65
N HIS A 289 -44.61 -26.58 33.69
CA HIS A 289 -44.25 -27.87 34.31
C HIS A 289 -42.74 -28.13 34.25
N THR A 290 -42.12 -28.26 35.43
CA THR A 290 -40.76 -28.74 35.67
C THR A 290 -40.75 -30.26 35.84
N PRO A 291 -39.92 -31.01 35.09
CA PRO A 291 -39.42 -32.30 35.53
C PRO A 291 -38.08 -32.14 36.25
N SER A 292 -37.92 -32.84 37.37
CA SER A 292 -36.70 -32.87 38.18
C SER A 292 -35.48 -33.41 37.42
N PRO A 293 -34.27 -32.90 37.70
CA PRO A 293 -33.03 -33.45 37.16
C PRO A 293 -32.60 -34.74 37.91
N PRO A 294 -31.99 -35.71 37.20
CA PRO A 294 -31.34 -36.87 37.81
C PRO A 294 -30.01 -36.50 38.49
N PRO A 295 -29.52 -37.34 39.44
CA PRO A 295 -28.33 -37.06 40.25
C PRO A 295 -27.02 -37.12 39.45
N PRO A 296 -25.97 -36.41 39.92
CA PRO A 296 -24.73 -36.20 39.18
C PRO A 296 -23.80 -37.41 39.30
N ASN A 297 -23.28 -37.87 38.17
CA ASN A 297 -22.19 -38.85 38.14
C ASN A 297 -21.30 -38.54 36.93
N GLY A 298 -20.05 -38.12 37.19
CA GLY A 298 -19.04 -37.95 36.16
C GLY A 298 -18.10 -36.78 36.45
N THR A 299 -17.07 -37.05 37.23
CA THR A 299 -15.75 -36.39 37.31
C THR A 299 -15.42 -35.33 36.24
N ASP A 300 -15.54 -34.05 36.62
CA ASP A 300 -14.93 -32.90 35.95
C ASP A 300 -13.57 -32.57 36.59
N ASP A 301 -12.50 -33.23 36.14
CA ASP A 301 -11.12 -32.79 36.40
C ASP A 301 -10.68 -31.88 35.25
N ASN A 302 -10.99 -30.58 35.31
CA ASN A 302 -10.38 -29.55 34.43
C ASN A 302 -10.54 -28.10 34.94
N LYS A 303 -10.61 -27.87 36.26
CA LYS A 303 -10.73 -26.51 36.85
C LYS A 303 -9.43 -25.89 37.38
N PHE A 304 -8.26 -26.26 36.83
CA PHE A 304 -6.97 -25.79 37.38
C PHE A 304 -6.16 -24.84 36.48
N PHE A 305 -6.64 -24.46 35.28
CA PHE A 305 -5.82 -23.69 34.34
C PHE A 305 -6.18 -22.20 34.14
N GLU A 306 -7.30 -21.70 34.65
CA GLU A 306 -7.69 -20.29 34.45
C GLU A 306 -6.89 -19.22 35.24
N PRO A 307 -6.44 -19.42 36.50
CA PRO A 307 -5.80 -18.33 37.23
C PRO A 307 -4.36 -18.03 36.77
N ILE A 308 -3.67 -18.99 36.13
CA ILE A 308 -2.28 -18.80 35.67
C ILE A 308 -2.22 -17.89 34.44
N PHE A 309 -3.18 -18.03 33.50
CA PHE A 309 -3.23 -17.19 32.31
C PHE A 309 -3.55 -15.73 32.63
N ILE A 310 -4.45 -15.47 33.58
CA ILE A 310 -4.81 -14.11 33.98
C ILE A 310 -3.62 -13.42 34.66
N VAL A 311 -2.89 -14.12 35.53
CA VAL A 311 -1.68 -13.56 36.17
C VAL A 311 -0.59 -13.29 35.13
N GLY A 312 -0.40 -14.17 34.15
CA GLY A 312 0.55 -13.96 33.05
C GLY A 312 0.23 -12.73 32.21
N LEU A 313 -1.05 -12.54 31.86
CA LEU A 313 -1.51 -11.40 31.07
C LEU A 313 -1.41 -10.08 31.84
N VAL A 314 -1.74 -10.06 33.14
CA VAL A 314 -1.56 -8.86 33.97
C VAL A 314 -0.07 -8.51 34.11
N LEU A 315 0.80 -9.51 34.25
CA LEU A 315 2.24 -9.27 34.36
C LEU A 315 2.84 -8.73 33.04
N SER A 316 2.40 -9.24 31.88
CA SER A 316 2.88 -8.76 30.58
C SER A 316 2.43 -7.33 30.31
N VAL A 317 1.19 -6.96 30.64
CA VAL A 317 0.70 -5.58 30.53
C VAL A 317 1.49 -4.65 31.45
N LEU A 318 1.78 -5.05 32.69
CA LEU A 318 2.60 -4.24 33.61
C LEU A 318 4.02 -4.03 33.09
N LEU A 319 4.67 -5.08 32.56
CA LEU A 319 6.01 -4.97 31.96
C LEU A 319 6.01 -4.05 30.74
N PHE A 320 4.98 -4.14 29.90
CA PHE A 320 4.82 -3.25 28.75
C PHE A 320 4.64 -1.79 29.18
N CYS A 321 3.77 -1.51 30.16
CA CYS A 321 3.60 -0.16 30.71
C CYS A 321 4.92 0.39 31.30
N CYS A 322 5.69 -0.43 32.01
CA CYS A 322 7.00 -0.03 32.53
C CYS A 322 7.99 0.29 31.39
N ALA A 323 7.99 -0.48 30.31
CA ALA A 323 8.85 -0.23 29.15
C ALA A 323 8.49 1.09 28.45
N VAL A 324 7.19 1.37 28.25
CA VAL A 324 6.71 2.63 27.67
C VAL A 324 7.09 3.83 28.53
N VAL A 325 6.93 3.75 29.86
CA VAL A 325 7.33 4.83 30.77
C VAL A 325 8.85 5.03 30.76
N ALA A 326 9.63 3.95 30.74
CA ALA A 326 11.09 4.04 30.66
C ALA A 326 11.56 4.68 29.34
N PHE A 327 10.92 4.32 28.23
CA PHE A 327 11.17 4.92 26.92
C PHE A 327 10.83 6.41 26.90
N TYR A 328 9.68 6.80 27.46
CA TYR A 328 9.27 8.20 27.55
C TYR A 328 10.24 9.03 28.42
N TYR A 329 10.69 8.45 29.54
CA TYR A 329 11.70 9.07 30.41
C TYR A 329 13.06 9.22 29.69
N TYR A 330 13.47 8.22 28.92
CA TYR A 330 14.70 8.27 28.14
C TYR A 330 14.65 9.37 27.06
N ARG A 331 13.56 9.43 26.29
CA ARG A 331 13.32 10.47 25.27
C ARG A 331 13.38 11.88 25.88
N THR A 332 12.68 12.12 26.99
CA THR A 332 12.67 13.44 27.64
C THR A 332 14.03 13.82 28.21
N LYS A 333 14.81 12.87 28.73
CA LYS A 333 16.17 13.15 29.20
C LYS A 333 17.11 13.57 28.07
N VAL A 334 17.09 12.87 26.92
CA VAL A 334 17.94 13.19 25.76
C VAL A 334 17.66 14.61 25.24
N VAL A 335 16.39 15.01 25.17
CA VAL A 335 16.00 16.37 24.73
C VAL A 335 16.51 17.44 25.69
N ASN A 336 16.45 17.19 27.01
CA ASN A 336 16.92 18.15 28.01
C ASN A 336 18.45 18.30 28.01
N ASP A 337 19.18 17.20 27.82
CA ASP A 337 20.65 17.23 27.75
C ASP A 337 21.14 18.00 26.50
N ASP A 338 20.42 17.89 25.37
CA ASP A 338 20.76 18.60 24.12
C ASP A 338 20.51 20.12 24.23
N GLN A 339 19.44 20.53 24.93
CA GLN A 339 19.21 21.95 25.22
C GLN A 339 20.25 22.55 26.19
N ALA A 340 20.69 21.78 27.19
CA ALA A 340 21.73 22.22 28.12
C ALA A 340 23.09 22.43 27.41
N GLY A 341 23.42 21.60 26.41
CA GLY A 341 24.61 21.78 25.57
C GLY A 341 24.60 23.08 24.76
N ARG A 342 23.46 23.41 24.13
CA ARG A 342 23.33 24.63 23.30
C ARG A 342 23.38 25.93 24.10
N ILE A 343 22.93 25.93 25.36
CA ILE A 343 23.00 27.12 26.23
C ILE A 343 24.44 27.41 26.66
N ASN A 344 25.26 26.38 26.88
CA ASN A 344 26.67 26.56 27.22
C ASN A 344 27.52 26.98 26.02
N ALA A 345 27.19 26.51 24.80
CA ALA A 345 27.86 26.94 23.58
C ALA A 345 27.63 28.44 23.27
N LYS A 346 26.46 29.00 23.58
CA LYS A 346 26.17 30.44 23.40
C LYS A 346 26.87 31.35 24.41
N ARG A 347 27.36 30.84 25.53
CA ARG A 347 28.03 31.64 26.57
C ARG A 347 29.56 31.74 26.40
N GLY A 348 30.17 30.91 25.54
CA GLY A 348 31.61 30.89 25.29
C GLY A 348 32.11 31.85 24.20
N GLY A 349 31.23 32.50 23.44
CA GLY A 349 31.58 33.27 22.24
C GLY A 349 31.77 34.78 22.41
N GLN A 350 31.75 35.31 23.63
CA GLN A 350 31.89 36.75 23.89
C GLN A 350 33.25 37.06 24.54
N SER A 351 34.33 37.03 23.76
CA SER A 351 35.61 37.63 24.16
C SER A 351 36.09 38.63 23.10
N ASN A 352 35.98 39.90 23.46
CA ASN A 352 36.76 41.07 23.03
C ASN A 352 37.10 41.25 21.55
N GLY A 353 36.35 42.16 20.93
CA GLY A 353 36.83 42.92 19.78
C GLY A 353 37.86 43.97 20.19
N THR A 354 38.93 44.06 19.40
CA THR A 354 39.79 45.23 19.29
C THR A 354 39.96 45.57 17.81
N ASN A 355 39.69 46.83 17.50
CA ASN A 355 39.84 47.48 16.20
C ASN A 355 41.23 47.27 15.57
N SER A 356 41.28 47.11 14.26
CA SER A 356 42.32 47.69 13.42
C SER A 356 41.83 47.79 11.98
N SER A 357 41.71 49.02 11.50
CA SER A 357 41.84 49.36 10.08
C SER A 357 43.17 48.82 9.58
N ASP A 358 43.21 48.30 8.35
CA ASP A 358 44.17 48.72 7.34
C ASP A 358 43.80 48.12 5.98
N ALA A 359 43.94 48.97 4.97
CA ALA A 359 43.84 48.64 3.57
C ALA A 359 45.02 47.77 3.17
N ASP A 360 44.81 46.83 2.24
CA ASP A 360 45.82 46.56 1.22
C ASP A 360 45.15 46.05 -0.07
N GLU A 361 45.45 46.84 -1.08
CA GLU A 361 45.45 46.64 -2.52
C GLU A 361 46.02 45.27 -2.92
N PHE A 362 45.29 44.51 -3.74
CA PHE A 362 45.88 43.47 -4.57
C PHE A 362 45.11 43.32 -5.89
N ASP A 363 45.75 43.80 -6.95
CA ASP A 363 45.46 43.49 -8.34
C ASP A 363 45.59 41.98 -8.59
N LEU A 364 44.58 41.38 -9.24
CA LEU A 364 44.81 40.22 -10.10
C LEU A 364 43.97 40.30 -11.38
N GLU A 365 44.71 40.14 -12.46
CA GLU A 365 44.35 40.18 -13.87
C GLU A 365 43.36 39.07 -14.26
N GLY A 366 42.54 39.38 -15.28
CA GLY A 366 42.46 38.57 -16.50
C GLY A 366 41.70 37.25 -16.44
N GLY A 367 40.49 37.26 -16.98
CA GLY A 367 39.78 36.06 -17.39
C GLY A 367 38.58 36.41 -18.28
N ASP A 368 38.81 36.40 -19.60
CA ASP A 368 37.80 36.64 -20.62
C ASP A 368 36.66 35.62 -20.53
N GLU A 369 35.45 36.08 -20.22
CA GLU A 369 34.24 35.28 -20.28
C GLU A 369 33.59 35.48 -21.66
N GLU A 370 33.79 34.48 -22.52
CA GLU A 370 33.27 34.38 -23.88
C GLU A 370 31.75 34.16 -23.84
N THR A 371 30.99 35.21 -24.16
CA THR A 371 29.55 35.14 -24.41
C THR A 371 29.26 34.24 -25.62
N ARG A 372 28.48 33.17 -25.43
CA ARG A 372 27.84 32.42 -26.52
C ARG A 372 26.34 32.71 -26.59
N PRO A 373 25.77 32.95 -27.78
CA PRO A 373 24.36 33.25 -27.94
C PRO A 373 23.50 31.98 -27.96
N LEU A 374 22.25 32.14 -27.49
CA LEU A 374 21.17 31.19 -27.68
C LEU A 374 20.88 31.01 -29.18
N GLU A 375 21.01 29.78 -29.67
CA GLU A 375 20.37 29.33 -30.91
C GLU A 375 19.18 28.41 -30.57
N GLU A 376 18.02 28.97 -30.83
CA GLU A 376 16.79 28.39 -31.37
C GLU A 376 16.94 26.96 -31.95
N ILE A 377 16.26 25.97 -31.32
CA ILE A 377 15.95 24.69 -31.96
C ILE A 377 14.42 24.58 -32.05
N VAL A 378 13.92 24.90 -33.23
CA VAL A 378 12.60 24.47 -33.73
C VAL A 378 12.82 23.14 -34.44
N GLY A 379 12.32 22.05 -33.86
CA GLY A 379 12.29 20.72 -34.47
C GLY A 379 10.89 20.16 -34.44
N VAL A 380 10.08 20.51 -35.44
CA VAL A 380 8.80 19.88 -35.74
C VAL A 380 9.11 18.63 -36.59
N GLU A 381 9.07 17.45 -35.99
CA GLU A 381 9.07 16.20 -36.75
C GLU A 381 7.64 15.72 -36.99
N ASN A 382 7.30 15.68 -38.27
CA ASN A 382 6.05 15.11 -38.79
C ASN A 382 6.07 13.59 -38.59
N PHE A 383 5.19 13.07 -37.73
CA PHE A 383 4.79 11.67 -37.79
C PHE A 383 3.98 11.44 -39.06
N ARG A 384 4.49 10.54 -39.91
CA ARG A 384 3.87 10.08 -41.14
C ARG A 384 3.26 8.71 -40.84
N ASP A 385 1.96 8.58 -41.03
CA ASP A 385 1.22 7.33 -40.86
C ASP A 385 1.78 6.23 -41.79
N GLU A 386 2.29 5.14 -41.19
CA GLU A 386 2.50 3.88 -41.91
C GLU A 386 1.22 3.04 -41.81
N VAL A 387 0.59 2.86 -42.96
CA VAL A 387 -0.55 1.96 -43.18
C VAL A 387 -0.03 0.52 -43.20
N PRO A 388 -0.58 -0.42 -42.41
CA PRO A 388 -0.19 -1.82 -42.49
C PRO A 388 -0.74 -2.48 -43.78
N PRO A 389 0.00 -3.44 -44.36
CA PRO A 389 -0.45 -4.13 -45.57
C PRO A 389 -1.64 -5.04 -45.25
N GLN A 390 -2.65 -5.00 -46.12
CA GLN A 390 -3.70 -6.01 -46.16
C GLN A 390 -3.14 -7.29 -46.79
N GLU A 391 -3.30 -8.41 -46.09
CA GLU A 391 -3.14 -9.75 -46.67
C GLU A 391 -4.45 -10.13 -47.38
N GLU A 392 -4.31 -10.60 -48.64
CA GLU A 392 -5.36 -11.24 -49.46
C GLU A 392 -5.60 -12.70 -49.05
#